data_AF-A0A6P0TX03-F1
#
_entry.id   AF-A0A6P0TX03-F1
#
_cell.length_a   1.000
_cell.length_b   1.000
_cell.length_c   1.000
_cell.angle_alpha   90.00
_cell.angle_beta   90.00
_cell.angle_gamma   90.00
#
_symmetry.space_group_name_H-M   'P 1'
#
loop_
_entity.id
_entity.type
_entity.pdbx_description
1 polymer ?
#
loop_
_entity_poly.entity_id
_entity_poly.type
_entity_poly.pdbx_seq_one_letter_code
_entity_poly.pdbx_strand_id
1 'polypeptide(L)'
;MKNRQKSYTSIAIIVTILLNFIILGCQKNSTKIQELDNKNHTILLQPNLVGEESKFQARSLAIRQKLAAVDLEELDSWWRSRNIGDPHKYLLPVILARLSLEDTETGELYDREKTWKILLQLDKDKPSLYHFRSYLDVRIFFLFRDKMPSELLASYKSQIQLPKVLNWIKTGTENHMFMQRASGLALMNGSGWPVGDPASEATNEAWLRAELNKFLTIGQGEFHSSVYYGYSIGGLLNIYDFARDPELKKLAKGLLDWYATNMALRLSWGTAGGAESRGFDRRTWNSGLAAVAWMWWGDGTEAAEKMANGSARLALPSTKLPELKFELLMMLKNL
;
A
#
# COMPACT_ATOMS: atom_id res chain seq x y z
N MET A 1 -54.18 62.15 -36.23
CA MET A 1 -53.46 60.85 -36.30
C MET A 1 -53.98 59.95 -35.20
N LYS A 2 -54.60 58.82 -35.56
CA LYS A 2 -55.18 57.82 -34.65
C LYS A 2 -54.85 56.42 -35.19
N ASN A 3 -54.43 55.56 -34.26
CA ASN A 3 -54.63 54.11 -34.19
C ASN A 3 -54.20 53.20 -35.36
N ARG A 4 -53.37 52.20 -35.03
CA ARG A 4 -53.84 50.82 -34.73
C ARG A 4 -52.69 49.99 -34.16
N GLN A 5 -52.87 49.51 -32.93
CA GLN A 5 -52.04 48.50 -32.29
C GLN A 5 -52.95 47.30 -32.01
N LYS A 6 -52.68 46.15 -32.64
CA LYS A 6 -53.35 44.87 -32.32
C LYS A 6 -52.36 43.70 -32.43
N SER A 7 -52.19 43.04 -31.28
CA SER A 7 -52.19 41.59 -31.06
C SER A 7 -51.12 40.71 -31.75
N TYR A 8 -49.92 40.65 -31.16
CA TYR A 8 -48.93 39.57 -31.40
C TYR A 8 -48.76 38.60 -30.21
N THR A 9 -49.52 38.78 -29.13
CA THR A 9 -49.29 38.07 -27.86
C THR A 9 -49.81 36.63 -27.82
N SER A 10 -50.79 36.26 -28.66
CA SER A 10 -51.42 34.94 -28.60
C SER A 10 -50.68 33.82 -29.34
N ILE A 11 -49.82 34.15 -30.32
CA ILE A 11 -49.10 33.14 -31.12
C ILE A 11 -47.85 32.64 -30.38
N ALA A 12 -47.19 33.50 -29.60
CA ALA A 12 -45.99 33.13 -28.84
C ALA A 12 -46.26 32.08 -27.75
N ILE A 13 -47.42 32.15 -27.08
CA ILE A 13 -47.76 31.23 -25.97
C ILE A 13 -48.06 29.80 -26.48
N ILE A 14 -48.67 29.67 -27.66
CA ILE A 14 -49.03 28.36 -28.23
C ILE A 14 -47.78 27.60 -28.70
N VAL A 15 -46.77 28.31 -29.22
CA VAL A 15 -45.50 27.69 -29.66
C VAL A 15 -44.66 27.20 -28.47
N THR A 16 -44.69 27.90 -27.33
CA THR A 16 -43.95 27.46 -26.13
C THR A 16 -44.57 26.23 -25.45
N ILE A 17 -45.90 26.06 -25.53
CA ILE A 17 -46.58 24.90 -24.94
C ILE A 17 -46.35 23.63 -25.79
N LEU A 18 -46.36 23.75 -27.13
CA LEU A 18 -46.09 22.64 -28.04
C LEU A 18 -44.63 22.15 -27.98
N LEU A 19 -43.64 23.04 -27.78
CA LEU A 19 -42.25 22.63 -27.63
C LEU A 19 -42.00 21.85 -26.32
N ASN A 20 -42.66 22.23 -25.22
CA ASN A 20 -42.52 21.53 -23.94
C ASN A 20 -43.13 20.12 -23.97
N PHE A 21 -44.20 19.88 -24.72
CA PHE A 21 -44.79 18.54 -24.85
C PHE A 21 -43.91 17.58 -25.68
N ILE A 22 -43.17 18.07 -26.66
CA ILE A 22 -42.25 17.24 -27.46
C ILE A 22 -41.01 16.87 -26.64
N ILE A 23 -40.49 17.80 -25.81
CA ILE A 23 -39.32 17.53 -24.94
C ILE A 23 -39.67 16.55 -23.82
N LEU A 24 -40.86 16.66 -23.21
CA LEU A 24 -41.34 15.72 -22.19
C LEU A 24 -41.72 14.34 -22.74
N GLY A 25 -42.13 14.26 -24.01
CA GLY A 25 -42.40 12.99 -24.71
C GLY A 25 -41.13 12.17 -25.00
N CYS A 26 -40.02 12.83 -25.35
CA CYS A 26 -38.74 12.16 -25.61
C CYS A 26 -38.02 11.66 -24.35
N GLN A 27 -38.23 12.29 -23.18
CA GLN A 27 -37.60 11.85 -21.93
C GLN A 27 -38.17 10.53 -21.37
N LYS A 28 -39.42 10.17 -21.68
CA LYS A 28 -40.05 8.93 -21.17
C LYS A 28 -39.59 7.64 -21.86
N ASN A 29 -39.06 7.72 -23.07
CA ASN A 29 -38.50 6.56 -23.78
C ASN A 29 -36.98 6.40 -23.61
N SER A 30 -36.27 7.48 -23.23
CA SER A 30 -34.82 7.44 -22.93
C SER A 30 -34.52 6.69 -21.63
N THR A 31 -35.38 6.80 -20.61
CA THR A 31 -35.19 6.15 -19.31
C THR A 31 -35.35 4.64 -19.38
N LYS A 32 -36.27 4.12 -20.21
CA LYS A 32 -36.45 2.67 -20.40
C LYS A 32 -35.31 2.03 -21.20
N ILE A 33 -34.73 2.75 -22.17
CA ILE A 33 -33.57 2.25 -22.93
C ILE A 33 -32.30 2.33 -22.06
N GLN A 34 -32.11 3.38 -21.26
CA GLN A 34 -31.01 3.46 -20.28
C GLN A 34 -31.12 2.40 -19.17
N GLU A 35 -32.33 2.04 -18.70
CA GLU A 35 -32.50 0.99 -17.69
C GLU A 35 -32.25 -0.42 -18.25
N LEU A 36 -32.55 -0.68 -19.53
CA LEU A 36 -32.27 -1.96 -20.19
C LEU A 36 -30.79 -2.12 -20.57
N ASP A 37 -30.10 -1.02 -20.92
CA ASP A 37 -28.65 -1.03 -21.15
C ASP A 37 -27.86 -1.15 -19.84
N ASN A 38 -28.27 -0.43 -18.78
CA ASN A 38 -27.61 -0.55 -17.47
C ASN A 38 -27.83 -1.91 -16.81
N LYS A 39 -28.99 -2.56 -16.96
CA LYS A 39 -29.20 -3.89 -16.36
C LYS A 39 -28.36 -4.99 -17.00
N ASN A 40 -28.07 -4.90 -18.30
CA ASN A 40 -27.25 -5.89 -18.99
C ASN A 40 -25.74 -5.66 -18.83
N HIS A 41 -25.29 -4.41 -18.62
CA HIS A 41 -23.88 -4.14 -18.30
C HIS A 41 -23.51 -4.32 -16.82
N THR A 42 -24.46 -4.17 -15.88
CA THR A 42 -24.16 -4.33 -14.45
C THR A 42 -23.88 -5.80 -14.07
N ILE A 43 -24.36 -6.77 -14.85
CA ILE A 43 -24.17 -8.21 -14.59
C ILE A 43 -22.83 -8.74 -15.13
N LEU A 44 -22.20 -8.05 -16.10
CA LEU A 44 -20.96 -8.51 -16.75
C LEU A 44 -19.67 -8.13 -16.01
N LEU A 45 -19.75 -7.33 -14.94
CA LEU A 45 -18.59 -6.78 -14.22
C LEU A 45 -18.61 -7.03 -12.71
N GLN A 46 -19.37 -8.02 -12.24
CA GLN A 46 -19.15 -8.56 -10.89
C GLN A 46 -18.20 -9.75 -10.98
N PRO A 47 -16.88 -9.52 -10.90
CA PRO A 47 -15.93 -10.61 -10.80
C PRO A 47 -16.27 -11.50 -9.60
N ASN A 48 -15.88 -12.77 -9.66
CA ASN A 48 -15.98 -13.69 -8.54
C ASN A 48 -15.02 -13.24 -7.41
N LEU A 49 -15.46 -12.26 -6.62
CA LEU A 49 -14.69 -11.60 -5.56
C LEU A 49 -14.21 -12.61 -4.52
N VAL A 50 -15.03 -13.63 -4.22
CA VAL A 50 -14.68 -14.70 -3.29
C VAL A 50 -13.49 -15.51 -3.81
N GLY A 51 -13.46 -15.80 -5.12
CA GLY A 51 -12.36 -16.51 -5.75
C GLY A 51 -11.05 -15.72 -5.70
N GLU A 52 -11.08 -14.43 -6.01
CA GLU A 52 -9.86 -13.60 -6.02
C GLU A 52 -9.31 -13.34 -4.61
N GLU A 53 -10.19 -13.15 -3.63
CA GLU A 53 -9.83 -13.09 -2.21
C GLU A 53 -9.12 -14.38 -1.78
N SER A 54 -9.70 -15.54 -2.09
CA SER A 54 -9.09 -16.83 -1.76
C SER A 54 -7.71 -17.02 -2.39
N LYS A 55 -7.54 -16.61 -3.65
CA LYS A 55 -6.23 -16.67 -4.32
C LYS A 55 -5.21 -15.74 -3.65
N PHE A 56 -5.62 -14.52 -3.29
CA PHE A 56 -4.75 -13.60 -2.54
C PHE A 56 -4.32 -14.21 -1.21
N GLN A 57 -5.25 -14.76 -0.44
CA GLN A 57 -4.94 -15.38 0.86
C GLN A 57 -3.95 -16.54 0.71
N ALA A 58 -4.10 -17.36 -0.35
CA ALA A 58 -3.15 -18.42 -0.67
C ALA A 58 -1.74 -17.87 -0.98
N ARG A 59 -1.63 -16.80 -1.79
CA ARG A 59 -0.34 -16.14 -2.07
C ARG A 59 0.28 -15.52 -0.82
N SER A 60 -0.55 -14.87 -0.01
CA SER A 60 -0.16 -14.29 1.28
C SER A 60 0.44 -15.34 2.20
N LEU A 61 -0.24 -16.48 2.34
CA LEU A 61 0.25 -17.61 3.14
C LEU A 61 1.58 -18.15 2.58
N ALA A 62 1.69 -18.35 1.27
CA ALA A 62 2.90 -18.87 0.63
C ALA A 62 4.14 -17.99 0.90
N ILE A 63 4.00 -16.66 0.83
CA ILE A 63 5.12 -15.74 1.14
C ILE A 63 5.49 -15.79 2.62
N ARG A 64 4.50 -15.80 3.52
CA ARG A 64 4.75 -15.87 4.96
C ARG A 64 5.47 -17.17 5.32
N GLN A 65 4.99 -18.32 4.84
CA GLN A 65 5.62 -19.61 5.10
C GLN A 65 7.05 -19.68 4.56
N LYS A 66 7.27 -19.21 3.32
CA LYS A 66 8.61 -19.16 2.72
C LYS A 66 9.60 -18.35 3.56
N LEU A 67 9.22 -17.15 3.98
CA LEU A 67 10.10 -16.27 4.74
C LEU A 67 10.28 -16.77 6.19
N ALA A 68 9.26 -17.35 6.80
CA ALA A 68 9.34 -17.91 8.14
C ALA A 68 10.30 -19.11 8.23
N ALA A 69 10.41 -19.89 7.14
CA ALA A 69 11.31 -21.03 7.02
C ALA A 69 12.80 -20.67 6.94
N VAL A 70 13.14 -19.38 6.76
CA VAL A 70 14.54 -18.93 6.83
C VAL A 70 15.04 -19.04 8.27
N ASP A 71 16.26 -19.53 8.45
CA ASP A 71 16.89 -19.66 9.77
C ASP A 71 17.22 -18.27 10.35
N LEU A 72 16.41 -17.84 11.31
CA LEU A 72 16.55 -16.56 11.98
C LEU A 72 17.82 -16.48 12.85
N GLU A 73 18.27 -17.59 13.41
CA GLU A 73 19.42 -17.64 14.31
C GLU A 73 20.74 -17.61 13.55
N GLU A 74 20.78 -18.33 12.42
CA GLU A 74 21.87 -18.24 11.47
C GLU A 74 21.98 -16.80 10.94
N LEU A 75 20.85 -16.17 10.58
CA LEU A 75 20.84 -14.77 10.16
C LEU A 75 21.34 -13.83 11.26
N ASP A 76 20.89 -14.01 12.51
CA ASP A 76 21.33 -13.19 13.65
C ASP A 76 22.85 -13.33 13.87
N SER A 77 23.37 -14.55 13.82
CA SER A 77 24.81 -14.82 13.95
C SER A 77 25.61 -14.26 12.76
N TRP A 78 25.09 -14.43 11.54
CA TRP A 78 25.73 -13.98 10.30
C TRP A 78 25.93 -12.47 10.27
N TRP A 79 24.89 -11.68 10.56
CA TRP A 79 25.01 -10.23 10.41
C TRP A 79 26.00 -9.64 11.43
N ARG A 80 26.06 -10.24 12.63
CA ARG A 80 27.02 -9.87 13.68
C ARG A 80 28.44 -10.18 13.25
N SER A 81 28.70 -11.42 12.80
CA SER A 81 30.03 -11.85 12.36
C SER A 81 30.56 -11.06 11.15
N ARG A 82 29.67 -10.63 10.25
CA ARG A 82 30.01 -9.84 9.06
C ARG A 82 29.93 -8.33 9.29
N ASN A 83 29.58 -7.89 10.49
CA ASN A 83 29.34 -6.48 10.84
C ASN A 83 28.47 -5.74 9.81
N ILE A 84 27.34 -6.34 9.45
CA ILE A 84 26.40 -5.75 8.49
C ILE A 84 25.79 -4.48 9.08
N GLY A 85 25.72 -3.42 8.27
CA GLY A 85 25.23 -2.10 8.69
C GLY A 85 23.71 -2.06 8.91
N ASP A 86 22.94 -2.78 8.10
CA ASP A 86 21.48 -2.75 8.03
C ASP A 86 20.82 -4.13 8.27
N PRO A 87 21.11 -4.83 9.39
CA PRO A 87 20.65 -6.21 9.61
C PRO A 87 19.12 -6.36 9.62
N HIS A 88 18.38 -5.32 9.99
CA HIS A 88 16.91 -5.27 9.93
C HIS A 88 16.33 -5.68 8.58
N LYS A 89 17.03 -5.35 7.49
CA LYS A 89 16.65 -5.70 6.11
C LYS A 89 16.54 -7.21 5.89
N TYR A 90 17.21 -8.01 6.71
CA TYR A 90 17.27 -9.47 6.62
C TYR A 90 16.45 -10.14 7.74
N LEU A 91 16.50 -9.59 8.97
CA LEU A 91 15.83 -10.20 10.13
C LEU A 91 14.33 -9.88 10.19
N LEU A 92 13.95 -8.61 9.97
CA LEU A 92 12.54 -8.20 10.12
C LEU A 92 11.57 -8.94 9.20
N PRO A 93 11.90 -9.29 7.94
CA PRO A 93 11.01 -10.11 7.12
C PRO A 93 10.70 -11.48 7.73
N VAL A 94 11.71 -12.13 8.30
CA VAL A 94 11.56 -13.45 8.94
C VAL A 94 10.77 -13.33 10.24
N ILE A 95 11.06 -12.30 11.05
CA ILE A 95 10.35 -12.00 12.29
C ILE A 95 8.87 -11.74 12.02
N LEU A 96 8.55 -10.82 11.09
CA LEU A 96 7.17 -10.52 10.71
C LEU A 96 6.46 -11.79 10.20
N ALA A 97 7.11 -12.58 9.35
CA ALA A 97 6.54 -13.80 8.83
C ALA A 97 6.21 -14.82 9.93
N ARG A 98 7.13 -15.08 10.87
CA ARG A 98 6.90 -16.02 11.99
C ARG A 98 5.79 -15.54 12.92
N LEU A 99 5.81 -14.26 13.30
CA LEU A 99 4.76 -13.68 14.15
C LEU A 99 3.38 -13.74 13.47
N SER A 100 3.31 -13.51 12.16
CA SER A 100 2.05 -13.58 11.39
C SER A 100 1.50 -14.99 11.19
N LEU A 101 2.21 -16.01 11.64
CA LEU A 101 1.81 -17.42 11.58
C LEU A 101 1.59 -18.01 12.98
N GLU A 102 1.78 -17.25 14.07
CA GLU A 102 1.84 -17.79 15.44
C GLU A 102 0.59 -18.58 15.86
N ASP A 103 -0.58 -18.24 15.32
CA ASP A 103 -1.86 -18.88 15.63
C ASP A 103 -2.22 -19.99 14.60
N THR A 104 -1.22 -20.57 13.92
CA THR A 104 -1.37 -21.62 12.90
C THR A 104 -0.46 -22.81 13.20
N GLU A 105 -0.77 -23.98 12.64
CA GLU A 105 0.09 -25.19 12.75
C GLU A 105 1.53 -24.93 12.27
N THR A 106 1.72 -24.10 11.24
CA THR A 106 3.08 -23.73 10.80
C THR A 106 3.81 -22.86 11.82
N GLY A 107 3.05 -22.03 12.57
CA GLY A 107 3.59 -21.17 13.62
C GLY A 107 4.17 -21.95 14.79
N GLU A 108 3.59 -23.09 15.13
CA GLU A 108 4.04 -23.96 16.23
C GLU A 108 5.48 -24.48 16.05
N LEU A 109 5.98 -24.46 14.81
CA LEU A 109 7.36 -24.82 14.49
C LEU A 109 8.39 -23.77 14.96
N TYR A 110 7.95 -22.56 15.32
CA TYR A 110 8.83 -21.45 15.62
C TYR A 110 8.69 -21.00 17.07
N ASP A 111 9.83 -20.88 17.76
CA ASP A 111 9.86 -20.32 19.10
C ASP A 111 9.56 -18.81 19.08
N ARG A 112 8.37 -18.46 19.57
CA ARG A 112 7.88 -17.09 19.66
C ARG A 112 8.70 -16.25 20.65
N GLU A 113 9.05 -16.80 21.82
CA GLU A 113 9.82 -16.07 22.83
C GLU A 113 11.20 -15.71 22.29
N LYS A 114 11.82 -16.66 21.58
CA LYS A 114 13.09 -16.45 20.91
C LYS A 114 13.00 -15.41 19.80
N THR A 115 11.92 -15.43 19.01
CA THR A 115 11.66 -14.42 17.97
C THR A 115 11.60 -13.00 18.57
N TRP A 116 10.87 -12.84 19.69
CA TRP A 116 10.82 -11.56 20.41
C TRP A 116 12.16 -11.14 21.00
N LYS A 117 12.92 -12.09 21.57
CA LYS A 117 14.24 -11.83 22.13
C LYS A 117 15.22 -11.33 21.07
N ILE A 118 15.21 -11.93 19.88
CA ILE A 118 16.05 -11.49 18.76
C ILE A 118 15.66 -10.07 18.32
N LEU A 119 14.37 -9.76 18.19
CA LEU A 119 13.92 -8.41 17.84
C LEU A 119 14.37 -7.36 18.88
N LEU A 120 14.20 -7.67 20.17
CA LEU A 120 14.64 -6.80 21.25
C LEU A 120 16.16 -6.57 21.24
N GLN A 121 16.94 -7.62 20.99
CA GLN A 121 18.40 -7.50 20.93
C GLN A 121 18.84 -6.70 19.70
N LEU A 122 18.21 -6.92 18.54
CA LEU A 122 18.42 -6.14 17.33
C LEU A 122 18.16 -4.65 17.56
N ASP A 123 17.10 -4.32 18.29
CA ASP A 123 16.76 -2.95 18.71
C ASP A 123 17.86 -2.29 19.56
N LYS A 124 18.44 -3.06 20.49
CA LYS A 124 19.54 -2.59 21.35
C LYS A 124 20.84 -2.40 20.58
N ASP A 125 21.18 -3.33 19.70
CA ASP A 125 22.46 -3.33 18.99
C ASP A 125 22.49 -2.35 17.81
N LYS A 126 21.34 -2.14 17.16
CA LYS A 126 21.19 -1.25 16.01
C LYS A 126 19.99 -0.31 16.19
N PRO A 127 20.04 0.64 17.14
CA PRO A 127 18.91 1.50 17.49
C PRO A 127 18.56 2.57 16.44
N SER A 128 19.33 2.66 15.35
CA SER A 128 19.11 3.66 14.31
C SER A 128 17.81 3.40 13.54
N LEU A 129 16.96 4.42 13.46
CA LEU A 129 15.70 4.41 12.72
C LEU A 129 15.94 4.62 11.22
N TYR A 130 16.77 3.75 10.63
CA TYR A 130 17.18 3.79 9.23
C TYR A 130 16.07 3.27 8.29
N HIS A 131 16.10 3.64 7.01
CA HIS A 131 15.01 3.38 6.07
C HIS A 131 14.66 1.88 5.93
N PHE A 132 15.63 0.97 5.75
CA PHE A 132 15.35 -0.46 5.56
C PHE A 132 14.77 -1.16 6.80
N ARG A 133 14.89 -0.55 7.98
CA ARG A 133 14.21 -0.99 9.21
C ARG A 133 12.75 -0.56 9.20
N SER A 134 12.52 0.70 8.87
CA SER A 134 11.30 1.44 9.21
C SER A 134 9.98 0.77 8.77
N TYR A 135 9.90 0.32 7.51
CA TYR A 135 8.64 -0.16 6.93
C TYR A 135 8.13 -1.49 7.53
N LEU A 136 9.02 -2.41 7.91
CA LEU A 136 8.61 -3.65 8.57
C LEU A 136 8.53 -3.48 10.09
N ASP A 137 9.42 -2.69 10.67
CA ASP A 137 9.49 -2.50 12.11
C ASP A 137 8.19 -1.87 12.65
N VAL A 138 7.72 -0.80 12.01
CA VAL A 138 6.45 -0.15 12.35
C VAL A 138 5.25 -1.07 12.10
N ARG A 139 5.32 -1.89 11.05
CA ARG A 139 4.27 -2.87 10.73
C ARG A 139 4.17 -3.96 11.80
N ILE A 140 5.31 -4.49 12.25
CA ILE A 140 5.38 -5.46 13.36
C ILE A 140 4.76 -4.85 14.62
N PHE A 141 5.11 -3.61 14.97
CA PHE A 141 4.49 -2.92 16.10
C PHE A 141 2.95 -2.92 15.99
N PHE A 142 2.38 -2.41 14.90
CA PHE A 142 0.93 -2.31 14.83
C PHE A 142 0.20 -3.64 14.76
N LEU A 143 0.79 -4.65 14.12
CA LEU A 143 0.15 -5.97 13.99
C LEU A 143 0.20 -6.76 15.30
N PHE A 144 1.20 -6.55 16.15
CA PHE A 144 1.47 -7.44 17.30
C PHE A 144 1.65 -6.72 18.64
N ARG A 145 1.41 -5.41 18.73
CA ARG A 145 1.57 -4.62 19.98
C ARG A 145 0.85 -5.21 21.18
N ASP A 146 -0.27 -5.91 20.98
CA ASP A 146 -1.06 -6.50 22.06
C ASP A 146 -0.42 -7.75 22.67
N LYS A 147 0.49 -8.42 21.92
CA LYS A 147 1.26 -9.59 22.35
C LYS A 147 2.75 -9.27 22.59
N MET A 148 3.16 -8.03 22.35
CA MET A 148 4.54 -7.59 22.38
C MET A 148 5.07 -7.48 23.83
N PRO A 149 6.31 -7.94 24.13
CA PRO A 149 6.91 -7.72 25.44
C PRO A 149 6.98 -6.23 25.82
N SER A 150 6.75 -5.93 27.09
CA SER A 150 6.66 -4.56 27.60
C SER A 150 7.93 -3.72 27.36
N GLU A 151 9.11 -4.33 27.44
CA GLU A 151 10.38 -3.65 27.14
C GLU A 151 10.46 -3.22 25.67
N LEU A 152 10.00 -4.07 24.75
CA LEU A 152 9.98 -3.75 23.32
C LEU A 152 8.92 -2.68 23.03
N LEU A 153 7.74 -2.76 23.66
CA LEU A 153 6.72 -1.72 23.58
C LEU A 153 7.26 -0.35 24.03
N ALA A 154 8.05 -0.33 25.11
CA ALA A 154 8.73 0.88 25.58
C ALA A 154 9.79 1.38 24.56
N SER A 155 10.51 0.46 23.90
CA SER A 155 11.42 0.81 22.79
C SER A 155 10.68 1.57 21.69
N TYR A 156 9.57 1.06 21.17
CA TYR A 156 8.76 1.74 20.14
C TYR A 156 8.23 3.09 20.62
N LYS A 157 7.71 3.15 21.85
CA LYS A 157 7.25 4.43 22.42
C LYS A 157 8.36 5.48 22.45
N SER A 158 9.60 5.07 22.77
CA SER A 158 10.74 5.98 22.78
C SER A 158 11.10 6.53 21.39
N GLN A 159 10.75 5.84 20.30
CA GLN A 159 11.09 6.26 18.93
C GLN A 159 10.39 7.55 18.51
N ILE A 160 9.25 7.86 19.11
CA ILE A 160 8.49 9.11 18.86
C ILE A 160 8.67 10.13 19.99
N GLN A 161 9.61 9.91 20.91
CA GLN A 161 10.03 10.90 21.91
C GLN A 161 11.33 11.58 21.50
N LEU A 162 11.60 12.76 22.07
CA LEU A 162 12.88 13.43 21.89
C LEU A 162 14.03 12.63 22.53
N PRO A 163 15.24 12.63 21.92
CA PRO A 163 15.57 13.23 20.63
C PRO A 163 15.28 12.31 19.42
N LYS A 164 14.86 11.06 19.65
CA LYS A 164 14.75 10.03 18.60
C LYS A 164 13.73 10.36 17.51
N VAL A 165 12.66 11.07 17.86
CA VAL A 165 11.60 11.49 16.91
C VAL A 165 12.16 12.27 15.72
N LEU A 166 13.23 13.04 15.92
CA LEU A 166 13.90 13.82 14.86
C LEU A 166 14.56 12.95 13.79
N ASN A 167 14.78 11.65 14.06
CA ASN A 167 15.26 10.73 13.04
C ASN A 167 14.21 10.49 11.94
N TRP A 168 12.92 10.61 12.25
CA TRP A 168 11.83 10.37 11.28
C TRP A 168 11.69 11.44 10.21
N ILE A 169 12.33 12.60 10.38
CA ILE A 169 12.32 13.70 9.41
C ILE A 169 13.62 13.80 8.61
N LYS A 170 14.55 12.85 8.78
CA LYS A 170 15.80 12.84 8.01
C LYS A 170 15.53 12.79 6.51
N THR A 171 16.45 13.36 5.75
CA THR A 171 16.39 13.44 4.29
C THR A 171 17.20 12.31 3.66
N GLY A 172 16.93 12.02 2.39
CA GLY A 172 17.60 10.97 1.62
C GLY A 172 17.09 10.94 0.19
N THR A 173 17.35 9.84 -0.52
CA THR A 173 16.64 9.57 -1.78
C THR A 173 15.14 9.37 -1.52
N GLU A 174 14.34 9.47 -2.57
CA GLU A 174 12.88 9.39 -2.46
C GLU A 174 12.44 8.08 -1.80
N ASN A 175 13.01 6.93 -2.18
CA ASN A 175 12.67 5.65 -1.56
C ASN A 175 13.04 5.59 -0.05
N HIS A 176 14.17 6.20 0.36
CA HIS A 176 14.56 6.23 1.76
C HIS A 176 13.52 7.01 2.57
N MET A 177 13.04 8.13 2.02
CA MET A 177 12.02 8.95 2.65
C MET A 177 10.66 8.23 2.71
N PHE A 178 10.23 7.52 1.66
CA PHE A 178 9.00 6.72 1.75
C PHE A 178 9.07 5.62 2.80
N MET A 179 10.19 4.91 2.92
CA MET A 179 10.35 3.93 3.99
C MET A 179 10.30 4.58 5.37
N GLN A 180 11.07 5.66 5.56
CA GLN A 180 11.29 6.28 6.87
C GLN A 180 10.16 7.22 7.28
N ARG A 181 9.89 8.26 6.50
CA ARG A 181 8.91 9.31 6.82
C ARG A 181 7.49 8.76 6.85
N ALA A 182 7.12 7.91 5.89
CA ALA A 182 5.76 7.36 5.86
C ALA A 182 5.51 6.42 7.06
N SER A 183 6.47 5.55 7.38
CA SER A 183 6.34 4.67 8.54
C SER A 183 6.41 5.44 9.87
N GLY A 184 7.26 6.47 9.94
CA GLY A 184 7.32 7.36 11.11
C GLY A 184 6.01 8.12 11.31
N LEU A 185 5.40 8.63 10.24
CA LEU A 185 4.08 9.27 10.26
C LEU A 185 3.00 8.28 10.73
N ALA A 186 3.01 7.05 10.21
CA ALA A 186 2.11 6.00 10.68
C ALA A 186 2.28 5.72 12.18
N LEU A 187 3.52 5.66 12.69
CA LEU A 187 3.79 5.44 14.12
C LEU A 187 3.33 6.62 14.99
N MET A 188 3.66 7.85 14.59
CA MET A 188 3.29 9.08 15.30
C MET A 188 1.76 9.22 15.38
N ASN A 189 1.07 9.11 14.25
CA ASN A 189 -0.38 9.28 14.19
C ASN A 189 -1.15 8.05 14.72
N GLY A 190 -0.73 6.86 14.30
CA GLY A 190 -1.45 5.60 14.54
C GLY A 190 -1.33 5.07 15.97
N SER A 191 -0.22 5.33 16.66
CA SER A 191 0.00 4.82 18.02
C SER A 191 -0.94 5.45 19.05
N GLY A 192 -1.38 6.69 18.81
CA GLY A 192 -2.17 7.48 19.76
C GLY A 192 -1.40 7.94 20.99
N TRP A 193 -0.07 7.78 21.00
CA TRP A 193 0.80 8.30 22.05
C TRP A 193 1.13 9.78 21.80
N PRO A 194 1.41 10.57 22.85
CA PRO A 194 1.97 11.92 22.68
C PRO A 194 3.29 11.86 21.91
N VAL A 195 3.41 12.67 20.86
CA VAL A 195 4.63 12.80 20.06
C VAL A 195 5.51 13.86 20.69
N GLY A 196 6.78 13.52 20.97
CA GLY A 196 7.73 14.42 21.64
C GLY A 196 8.13 15.65 20.81
N ASP A 197 7.89 15.60 19.49
CA ASP A 197 8.00 16.74 18.58
C ASP A 197 6.85 16.71 17.55
N PRO A 198 5.71 17.38 17.82
CA PRO A 198 4.57 17.43 16.90
C PRO A 198 4.91 18.03 15.53
N ALA A 199 5.96 18.85 15.43
CA ALA A 199 6.40 19.41 14.15
C ALA A 199 6.93 18.32 13.19
N SER A 200 7.47 17.22 13.73
CA SER A 200 7.91 16.08 12.92
C SER A 200 6.75 15.39 12.21
N GLU A 201 5.59 15.26 12.87
CA GLU A 201 4.37 14.70 12.25
C GLU A 201 3.89 15.59 11.10
N ALA A 202 3.73 16.90 11.37
CA ALA A 202 3.30 17.88 10.38
C ALA A 202 4.26 17.97 9.18
N THR A 203 5.57 17.88 9.43
CA THR A 203 6.59 17.89 8.37
C THR A 203 6.47 16.67 7.46
N ASN A 204 6.24 15.49 8.03
CA ASN A 204 6.09 14.26 7.25
C ASN A 204 4.78 14.23 6.47
N GLU A 205 3.69 14.75 7.02
CA GLU A 205 2.42 14.91 6.28
C GLU A 205 2.58 15.90 5.11
N ALA A 206 3.15 17.08 5.36
CA ALA A 206 3.37 18.09 4.33
C ALA A 206 4.24 17.54 3.18
N TRP A 207 5.28 16.78 3.52
CA TRP A 207 6.09 16.05 2.54
C TRP A 207 5.25 15.06 1.73
N LEU A 208 4.42 14.23 2.37
CA LEU A 208 3.60 13.24 1.67
C LEU A 208 2.59 13.88 0.69
N ARG A 209 2.02 15.03 1.07
CA ARG A 209 1.15 15.84 0.18
C ARG A 209 1.92 16.38 -1.02
N ALA A 210 3.15 16.87 -0.80
CA ALA A 210 4.01 17.32 -1.89
C ALA A 210 4.40 16.18 -2.83
N GLU A 211 4.66 14.97 -2.31
CA GLU A 211 4.93 13.78 -3.11
C GLU A 211 3.73 13.37 -3.97
N LEU A 212 2.51 13.36 -3.41
CA LEU A 212 1.32 13.09 -4.21
C LEU A 212 1.15 14.11 -5.34
N ASN A 213 1.30 15.40 -5.03
CA ASN A 213 1.24 16.44 -6.07
C ASN A 213 2.30 16.20 -7.16
N LYS A 214 3.54 15.91 -6.76
CA LYS A 214 4.64 15.58 -7.69
C LYS A 214 4.29 14.40 -8.59
N PHE A 215 3.75 13.31 -8.03
CA PHE A 215 3.39 12.10 -8.77
C PHE A 215 2.30 12.37 -9.80
N LEU A 216 1.34 13.24 -9.48
CA LEU A 216 0.23 13.59 -10.37
C LEU A 216 0.61 14.61 -11.46
N THR A 217 1.66 15.41 -11.25
CA THR A 217 2.07 16.44 -12.23
C THR A 217 3.24 16.03 -13.10
N ILE A 218 4.30 15.48 -12.51
CA ILE A 218 5.58 15.20 -13.21
C ILE A 218 6.07 13.76 -13.01
N GLY A 219 5.37 12.97 -12.19
CA GLY A 219 5.70 11.57 -11.92
C GLY A 219 6.65 11.38 -10.73
N GLN A 220 7.08 10.14 -10.56
CA GLN A 220 7.89 9.69 -9.44
C GLN A 220 9.40 9.77 -9.76
N GLY A 221 10.21 10.22 -8.80
CA GLY A 221 11.60 10.61 -9.04
C GLY A 221 12.57 9.46 -9.31
N GLU A 222 12.22 8.23 -8.93
CA GLU A 222 13.03 7.03 -9.19
C GLU A 222 12.50 6.16 -10.34
N PHE A 223 11.68 6.74 -11.22
CA PHE A 223 11.24 6.14 -12.49
C PHE A 223 10.96 4.64 -12.41
N HIS A 224 9.83 4.22 -11.83
CA HIS A 224 9.36 2.83 -11.91
C HIS A 224 10.35 1.77 -11.40
N SER A 225 11.19 2.12 -10.43
CA SER A 225 12.23 1.22 -9.93
C SER A 225 11.69 -0.15 -9.51
N SER A 226 12.09 -1.19 -10.23
CA SER A 226 11.75 -2.58 -9.90
C SER A 226 12.31 -3.04 -8.55
N VAL A 227 13.28 -2.31 -7.99
CA VAL A 227 13.87 -2.58 -6.67
C VAL A 227 13.11 -1.86 -5.56
N TYR A 228 12.75 -0.59 -5.76
CA TYR A 228 12.32 0.29 -4.68
C TYR A 228 10.80 0.43 -4.51
N TYR A 229 9.99 0.06 -5.50
CA TYR A 229 8.53 0.13 -5.39
C TYR A 229 7.97 -0.58 -4.15
N GLY A 230 8.41 -1.81 -3.88
CA GLY A 230 7.92 -2.56 -2.72
C GLY A 230 8.27 -1.92 -1.37
N TYR A 231 9.40 -1.22 -1.28
CA TYR A 231 9.75 -0.46 -0.08
C TYR A 231 8.84 0.76 0.11
N SER A 232 8.61 1.54 -0.96
CA SER A 232 7.72 2.70 -0.88
C SER A 232 6.28 2.32 -0.57
N ILE A 233 5.78 1.27 -1.24
CA ILE A 233 4.47 0.69 -0.97
C ILE A 233 4.36 0.21 0.47
N GLY A 234 5.39 -0.46 1.00
CA GLY A 234 5.42 -0.89 2.40
C GLY A 234 5.26 0.25 3.40
N GLY A 235 5.94 1.39 3.18
CA GLY A 235 5.78 2.58 4.01
C GLY A 235 4.37 3.19 3.92
N LEU A 236 3.80 3.25 2.72
CA LEU A 236 2.44 3.77 2.50
C LEU A 236 1.35 2.87 3.09
N LEU A 237 1.51 1.55 2.99
CA LEU A 237 0.59 0.59 3.61
C LEU A 237 0.52 0.77 5.12
N ASN A 238 1.62 1.17 5.79
CA ASN A 238 1.58 1.45 7.21
C ASN A 238 0.67 2.64 7.54
N ILE A 239 0.69 3.71 6.73
CA ILE A 239 -0.23 4.84 6.92
C ILE A 239 -1.66 4.39 6.65
N TYR A 240 -1.89 3.72 5.52
CA TYR A 240 -3.22 3.29 5.11
C TYR A 240 -3.89 2.39 6.16
N ASP A 241 -3.15 1.40 6.66
CA ASP A 241 -3.69 0.42 7.61
C ASP A 241 -3.86 1.02 9.02
N PHE A 242 -2.91 1.85 9.47
CA PHE A 242 -2.75 2.14 10.90
C PHE A 242 -2.91 3.60 11.32
N ALA A 243 -2.93 4.56 10.38
CA ALA A 243 -3.20 5.95 10.74
C ALA A 243 -4.58 6.07 11.41
N ARG A 244 -4.71 6.97 12.38
CA ARG A 244 -5.99 7.31 13.02
C ARG A 244 -6.75 8.35 12.21
N ASP A 245 -6.02 9.27 11.58
CA ASP A 245 -6.60 10.31 10.75
C ASP A 245 -7.10 9.73 9.40
N PRO A 246 -8.42 9.79 9.10
CA PRO A 246 -8.95 9.33 7.81
C PRO A 246 -8.37 10.10 6.61
N GLU A 247 -7.97 11.36 6.76
CA GLU A 247 -7.37 12.12 5.66
C GLU A 247 -5.95 11.62 5.32
N LEU A 248 -5.18 11.20 6.32
CA LEU A 248 -3.89 10.53 6.07
C LEU A 248 -4.08 9.19 5.35
N LYS A 249 -5.12 8.42 5.70
CA LYS A 249 -5.45 7.18 4.98
C LYS A 249 -5.80 7.45 3.52
N LYS A 250 -6.62 8.47 3.25
CA LYS A 250 -6.95 8.89 1.87
C LYS A 250 -5.73 9.33 1.09
N LEU A 251 -4.82 10.09 1.71
CA LEU A 251 -3.58 10.53 1.10
C LEU A 251 -2.67 9.34 0.73
N ALA A 252 -2.48 8.39 1.66
CA ALA A 252 -1.73 7.17 1.39
C ALA A 252 -2.40 6.33 0.29
N LYS A 253 -3.74 6.23 0.30
CA LYS A 253 -4.50 5.55 -0.75
C LYS A 253 -4.23 6.16 -2.12
N GLY A 254 -4.27 7.49 -2.27
CA GLY A 254 -4.02 8.13 -3.56
C GLY A 254 -2.64 7.80 -4.15
N LEU A 255 -1.62 7.70 -3.29
CA LEU A 255 -0.28 7.27 -3.71
C LEU A 255 -0.22 5.77 -4.05
N LEU A 256 -0.88 4.92 -3.25
CA LEU A 256 -0.99 3.49 -3.54
C LEU A 256 -1.74 3.23 -4.86
N ASP A 257 -2.82 3.98 -5.12
CA ASP A 257 -3.58 3.93 -6.37
C ASP A 257 -2.70 4.31 -7.56
N TRP A 258 -1.89 5.37 -7.40
CA TRP A 258 -0.91 5.77 -8.41
C TRP A 258 0.12 4.67 -8.66
N TYR A 259 0.69 4.06 -7.62
CA TYR A 259 1.67 2.98 -7.74
C TYR A 259 1.09 1.76 -8.46
N ALA A 260 -0.10 1.33 -8.06
CA ALA A 260 -0.77 0.20 -8.66
C ALA A 260 -1.16 0.44 -10.13
N THR A 261 -1.68 1.64 -10.45
CA THR A 261 -1.96 2.04 -11.83
C THR A 261 -0.69 2.00 -12.68
N ASN A 262 0.43 2.53 -12.15
CA ASN A 262 1.70 2.52 -12.85
C ASN A 262 2.27 1.12 -13.04
N MET A 263 2.10 0.24 -12.05
CA MET A 263 2.49 -1.17 -12.19
C MET A 263 1.67 -1.84 -13.30
N ALA A 264 0.35 -1.68 -13.32
CA ALA A 264 -0.47 -2.35 -14.31
C ALA A 264 -0.21 -1.89 -15.75
N LEU A 265 0.11 -0.60 -15.96
CA LEU A 265 0.45 -0.09 -17.29
C LEU A 265 1.79 -0.64 -17.83
N ARG A 266 2.66 -1.15 -16.97
CA ARG A 266 4.05 -1.47 -17.33
C ARG A 266 4.45 -2.90 -17.08
N LEU A 267 3.70 -3.62 -16.27
CA LEU A 267 3.98 -5.01 -15.95
C LEU A 267 3.45 -5.90 -17.06
N SER A 268 4.33 -6.73 -17.64
CA SER A 268 3.95 -7.71 -18.64
C SER A 268 4.57 -9.06 -18.32
N TRP A 269 3.76 -10.12 -18.32
CA TRP A 269 4.17 -11.49 -17.94
C TRP A 269 5.01 -11.53 -16.65
N GLY A 270 4.61 -10.71 -15.68
CA GLY A 270 5.24 -10.61 -14.38
C GLY A 270 6.63 -9.99 -14.35
N THR A 271 6.99 -9.22 -15.36
CA THR A 271 8.24 -8.46 -15.42
C THR A 271 7.91 -6.99 -15.62
N ALA A 272 8.60 -6.10 -14.89
CA ALA A 272 8.46 -4.66 -15.12
C ALA A 272 9.03 -4.30 -16.51
N GLY A 273 8.21 -3.65 -17.34
CA GLY A 273 8.59 -3.18 -18.67
C GLY A 273 8.84 -1.67 -18.73
N GLY A 274 9.52 -1.24 -19.79
CA GLY A 274 9.81 0.16 -20.07
C GLY A 274 11.08 0.68 -19.39
N ALA A 275 11.30 2.00 -19.49
CA ALA A 275 12.44 2.64 -18.83
C ALA A 275 12.24 2.64 -17.31
N GLU A 276 13.26 2.18 -16.59
CA GLU A 276 13.32 2.24 -15.13
C GLU A 276 14.62 2.88 -14.63
N SER A 277 14.59 3.42 -13.41
CA SER A 277 15.80 3.84 -12.67
C SER A 277 16.02 2.92 -11.49
N ARG A 278 17.30 2.72 -11.13
CA ARG A 278 17.71 1.94 -9.95
C ARG A 278 17.22 0.48 -9.94
N GLY A 279 16.95 -0.11 -11.10
CA GLY A 279 16.50 -1.48 -11.26
C GLY A 279 16.87 -2.06 -12.62
N PHE A 280 16.81 -3.39 -12.71
CA PHE A 280 17.03 -4.16 -13.95
C PHE A 280 16.19 -5.43 -13.88
N ASP A 281 14.86 -5.29 -13.97
CA ASP A 281 13.99 -6.46 -13.94
C ASP A 281 14.20 -7.32 -15.20
N ARG A 282 14.55 -8.57 -14.97
CA ARG A 282 14.84 -9.55 -16.03
C ARG A 282 14.22 -10.90 -15.73
N ARG A 283 13.40 -10.99 -14.67
CA ARG A 283 12.90 -12.26 -14.14
C ARG A 283 11.47 -12.11 -13.70
N THR A 284 10.61 -12.95 -14.26
CA THR A 284 9.20 -13.06 -13.90
C THR A 284 9.03 -13.22 -12.38
N TRP A 285 8.30 -12.30 -11.78
CA TRP A 285 7.94 -12.26 -10.35
C TRP A 285 9.13 -12.15 -9.39
N ASN A 286 10.33 -11.79 -9.86
CA ASN A 286 11.54 -11.84 -9.03
C ASN A 286 12.27 -10.49 -8.90
N SER A 287 11.48 -9.41 -8.86
CA SER A 287 11.90 -8.07 -8.45
C SER A 287 10.99 -7.55 -7.33
N GLY A 288 11.34 -6.44 -6.68
CA GLY A 288 10.51 -5.86 -5.63
C GLY A 288 9.14 -5.42 -6.12
N LEU A 289 9.09 -4.77 -7.29
CA LEU A 289 7.85 -4.39 -7.96
C LEU A 289 7.05 -5.62 -8.37
N ALA A 290 7.67 -6.55 -9.11
CA ALA A 290 6.97 -7.72 -9.62
C ALA A 290 6.47 -8.63 -8.48
N ALA A 291 7.20 -8.75 -7.37
CA ALA A 291 6.75 -9.51 -6.21
C ALA A 291 5.49 -8.92 -5.56
N VAL A 292 5.42 -7.58 -5.42
CA VAL A 292 4.21 -6.91 -4.93
C VAL A 292 3.06 -7.06 -5.93
N ALA A 293 3.33 -6.89 -7.22
CA ALA A 293 2.32 -7.07 -8.25
C ALA A 293 1.78 -8.52 -8.29
N TRP A 294 2.64 -9.52 -8.12
CA TRP A 294 2.22 -10.92 -8.00
C TRP A 294 1.37 -11.14 -6.74
N MET A 295 1.72 -10.53 -5.61
CA MET A 295 0.91 -10.62 -4.39
C MET A 295 -0.52 -10.13 -4.66
N TRP A 296 -0.66 -9.00 -5.35
CA TRP A 296 -1.97 -8.44 -5.67
C TRP A 296 -2.71 -9.22 -6.75
N TRP A 297 -2.08 -9.47 -7.91
CA TRP A 297 -2.78 -9.93 -9.11
C TRP A 297 -2.41 -11.33 -9.63
N GLY A 298 -1.48 -12.03 -8.98
CA GLY A 298 -1.07 -13.37 -9.42
C GLY A 298 -2.21 -14.38 -9.41
N ASP A 299 -2.07 -15.48 -10.15
CA ASP A 299 -3.13 -16.50 -10.25
C ASP A 299 -2.91 -17.74 -9.38
N GLY A 300 -1.70 -17.93 -8.85
CA GLY A 300 -1.34 -19.11 -8.06
C GLY A 300 -0.17 -18.85 -7.11
N THR A 301 0.28 -19.89 -6.40
CA THR A 301 1.31 -19.84 -5.36
C THR A 301 2.71 -20.21 -5.86
N GLU A 302 2.83 -20.77 -7.07
CA GLU A 302 4.05 -21.37 -7.62
C GLU A 302 5.19 -20.35 -7.76
N ALA A 303 4.86 -19.08 -8.01
CA ALA A 303 5.87 -18.04 -8.09
C ALA A 303 6.57 -17.80 -6.75
N ALA A 304 5.88 -18.00 -5.61
CA ALA A 304 6.46 -17.81 -4.29
C ALA A 304 7.66 -18.76 -4.08
N GLU A 305 7.54 -20.02 -4.50
CA GLU A 305 8.59 -21.03 -4.38
C GLU A 305 9.88 -20.57 -5.08
N LYS A 306 9.75 -20.04 -6.30
CA LYS A 306 10.85 -19.61 -7.17
C LYS A 306 11.37 -18.19 -6.86
N MET A 307 10.57 -17.38 -6.18
CA MET A 307 10.92 -16.00 -5.83
C MET A 307 12.14 -16.00 -4.89
N ALA A 308 13.11 -15.10 -5.13
CA ALA A 308 14.23 -14.94 -4.20
C ALA A 308 13.74 -14.30 -2.90
N ASN A 309 14.37 -14.64 -1.77
CA ASN A 309 14.00 -14.07 -0.46
C ASN A 309 14.04 -12.53 -0.44
N GLY A 310 14.97 -11.94 -1.19
CA GLY A 310 15.08 -10.48 -1.33
C GLY A 310 13.89 -9.81 -2.02
N SER A 311 13.19 -10.53 -2.90
CA SER A 311 11.97 -10.06 -3.58
C SER A 311 10.73 -10.43 -2.75
N ALA A 312 10.69 -11.64 -2.19
CA ALA A 312 9.61 -12.11 -1.33
C ALA A 312 9.38 -11.20 -0.11
N ARG A 313 10.45 -10.70 0.53
CA ARG A 313 10.32 -9.75 1.63
C ARG A 313 9.65 -8.43 1.26
N LEU A 314 9.69 -8.04 -0.03
CA LEU A 314 9.08 -6.80 -0.50
C LEU A 314 7.59 -6.98 -0.80
N ALA A 315 7.15 -8.21 -1.07
CA ALA A 315 5.74 -8.56 -1.11
C ALA A 315 5.10 -8.69 0.29
N LEU A 316 5.92 -8.95 1.32
CA LEU A 316 5.45 -9.23 2.68
C LEU A 316 4.56 -8.13 3.29
N PRO A 317 4.84 -6.81 3.16
CA PRO A 317 3.93 -5.78 3.67
C PRO A 317 2.52 -5.87 3.08
N SER A 318 2.43 -6.31 1.83
CA SER A 318 1.20 -6.46 1.06
C SER A 318 0.44 -7.76 1.34
N THR A 319 0.84 -8.57 2.33
CA THR A 319 0.18 -9.85 2.67
C THR A 319 -1.10 -9.68 3.49
N LYS A 320 -1.30 -8.50 4.09
CA LYS A 320 -2.59 -8.08 4.61
C LYS A 320 -3.32 -7.38 3.46
N LEU A 321 -4.51 -7.86 3.10
CA LEU A 321 -5.36 -7.09 2.20
C LEU A 321 -5.66 -5.75 2.87
N PRO A 322 -5.30 -4.63 2.23
CA PRO A 322 -5.86 -3.37 2.68
C PRO A 322 -7.38 -3.46 2.53
N GLU A 323 -8.15 -2.88 3.46
CA GLU A 323 -9.60 -2.66 3.29
C GLU A 323 -9.93 -1.75 2.09
N LEU A 324 -8.93 -1.41 1.26
CA LEU A 324 -9.10 -1.01 -0.12
C LEU A 324 -10.00 -2.06 -0.77
N LYS A 325 -11.29 -1.74 -0.85
CA LYS A 325 -12.21 -2.46 -1.71
C LYS A 325 -11.50 -2.72 -3.03
N PHE A 326 -11.63 -3.96 -3.49
CA PHE A 326 -11.13 -4.59 -4.71
C PHE A 326 -11.20 -3.78 -6.02
N GLU A 327 -11.70 -2.55 -6.01
CA GLU A 327 -11.88 -1.68 -7.18
C GLU A 327 -10.57 -1.52 -7.97
N LEU A 328 -9.43 -1.39 -7.29
CA LEU A 328 -8.13 -1.28 -7.96
C LEU A 328 -7.52 -2.62 -8.40
N LEU A 329 -7.83 -3.70 -7.68
CA LEU A 329 -7.41 -5.07 -8.03
C LEU A 329 -8.09 -5.54 -9.32
N MET A 330 -9.32 -5.09 -9.57
CA MET A 330 -10.17 -5.58 -10.66
C MET A 330 -10.12 -4.76 -11.94
N MET A 331 -9.80 -3.45 -11.88
CA MET A 331 -9.75 -2.61 -13.09
C MET A 331 -8.70 -3.06 -14.12
N LEU A 332 -7.72 -3.86 -13.71
CA LEU A 332 -6.50 -4.09 -14.50
C LEU A 332 -6.31 -5.55 -14.95
N LYS A 333 -7.11 -6.51 -14.45
CA LYS A 333 -7.13 -7.89 -14.97
C LYS A 333 -7.87 -8.02 -16.31
N ASN A 334 -8.63 -6.99 -16.71
CA ASN A 334 -9.45 -6.96 -17.93
C ASN A 334 -8.89 -6.01 -19.01
N LEU A 335 -7.68 -5.47 -18.82
CA LEU A 335 -6.89 -4.82 -19.88
C LEU A 335 -5.87 -5.85 -20.40
#